data_AF-A0A1J5AU25-F1
#
_entry.id   AF-A0A1J5AU25-F1
#
_cell.length_a   1.000
_cell.length_b   1.000
_cell.length_c   1.000
_cell.angle_alpha   90.00
_cell.angle_beta   90.00
_cell.angle_gamma   90.00
#
_symmetry.space_group_name_H-M   'P 1'
#
loop_
_entity.id
_entity.type
_entity.pdbx_description
1 polymer ?
#
loop_
_entity_poly.entity_id
_entity_poly.type
_entity_poly.pdbx_seq_one_letter_code
_entity_poly.pdbx_strand_id
1 'polypeptide(L)' 'MEQFKHLDPKTIELAGIAASIAGGCRPCLDYHYKKAIEIGCSPEQAKEAIELGKMIKQRPINDINEHAEKLIS' A
#
# COMPACT_ATOMS: atom_id res chain seq x y z
N MET A 1 -8.20 -0.07 18.43
CA MET A 1 -8.11 1.00 17.40
C MET A 1 -9.52 1.49 17.16
N GLU A 2 -9.79 2.77 17.38
CA GLU A 2 -11.08 3.35 16.97
C GLU A 2 -11.24 3.19 15.47
N GLN A 3 -12.39 2.66 15.07
CA GLN A 3 -12.73 2.42 13.68
C GLN A 3 -12.93 3.78 13.00
N PHE A 4 -12.34 3.97 11.81
CA PHE A 4 -12.53 5.21 11.05
C PHE A 4 -14.03 5.45 10.84
N LYS A 5 -14.54 6.61 11.28
CA LYS A 5 -15.98 6.93 11.29
C LYS A 5 -16.63 7.00 9.91
N HIS A 6 -15.82 7.30 8.89
CA HIS A 6 -16.30 7.63 7.53
C HIS A 6 -15.76 6.70 6.45
N LEU A 7 -14.96 5.69 6.80
CA LEU A 7 -14.43 4.70 5.86
C LEU A 7 -14.98 3.34 6.22
N ASP A 8 -15.47 2.59 5.23
CA ASP A 8 -15.88 1.23 5.48
C ASP A 8 -14.65 0.32 5.72
N PRO A 9 -14.83 -0.82 6.42
CA PRO A 9 -13.74 -1.74 6.74
C PRO A 9 -12.92 -2.20 5.53
N LYS A 10 -13.55 -2.43 4.36
CA LYS A 10 -12.83 -2.91 3.19
C LYS A 10 -11.93 -1.82 2.62
N THR A 11 -12.40 -0.59 2.56
CA THR A 11 -11.57 0.56 2.16
C THR A 11 -10.36 0.71 3.08
N ILE A 12 -10.54 0.56 4.39
CA ILE A 12 -9.45 0.68 5.37
C ILE A 12 -8.36 -0.36 5.11
N GLU A 13 -8.74 -1.63 4.97
CA GLU A 13 -7.74 -2.70 4.84
C GLU A 13 -7.08 -2.71 3.44
N LEU A 14 -7.81 -2.41 2.38
CA LEU A 14 -7.23 -2.27 1.04
C LEU A 14 -6.26 -1.07 0.96
N ALA A 15 -6.62 0.06 1.57
CA ALA A 15 -5.71 1.19 1.71
C ALA A 15 -4.49 0.84 2.55
N GLY A 16 -4.68 0.08 3.63
CA GLY A 16 -3.60 -0.45 4.48
C GLY A 16 -2.63 -1.34 3.72
N ILE A 17 -3.12 -2.23 2.85
CA ILE A 17 -2.29 -3.06 1.95
C ILE A 17 -1.46 -2.17 1.02
N ALA A 18 -2.11 -1.22 0.32
CA ALA A 18 -1.42 -0.33 -0.61
C ALA A 18 -0.34 0.52 0.09
N ALA A 19 -0.68 1.11 1.24
CA ALA A 19 0.24 1.89 2.05
C ALA A 19 1.42 1.06 2.59
N SER A 20 1.17 -0.21 2.96
CA SER A 20 2.21 -1.13 3.43
C SER A 20 3.22 -1.46 2.34
N ILE A 21 2.75 -1.69 1.10
CA ILE A 21 3.62 -1.90 -0.05
C ILE A 21 4.41 -0.63 -0.37
N ALA A 22 3.73 0.52 -0.44
CA ALA A 22 4.33 1.81 -0.73
C ALA A 22 5.44 2.18 0.27
N GLY A 23 5.17 2.01 1.56
CA GLY A 23 6.11 2.26 2.65
C GLY A 23 7.09 1.13 2.96
N GLY A 24 6.94 -0.04 2.35
CA GLY A 24 7.81 -1.20 2.60
C GLY A 24 7.66 -1.84 3.99
N CYS A 25 6.49 -1.74 4.63
CA CYS A 25 6.24 -2.33 5.95
C CYS A 25 5.71 -3.78 5.83
N ARG A 26 6.61 -4.77 5.91
CA ARG A 26 6.22 -6.19 5.89
C ARG A 26 5.20 -6.60 6.97
N PRO A 27 5.39 -6.33 8.27
CA PRO A 27 4.41 -6.75 9.28
C PRO A 27 3.05 -6.04 9.12
N CYS A 28 3.03 -4.81 8.61
CA CYS A 28 1.79 -4.11 8.28
C CYS A 28 1.06 -4.80 7.13
N LEU A 29 1.79 -5.21 6.09
CA LEU A 29 1.23 -5.95 4.96
C LEU A 29 0.59 -7.26 5.41
N ASP A 30 1.28 -8.04 6.25
CA ASP A 30 0.77 -9.31 6.79
C ASP A 30 -0.54 -9.09 7.58
N TYR A 31 -0.59 -8.04 8.42
CA TYR A 31 -1.76 -7.67 9.20
C TYR A 31 -2.95 -7.26 8.31
N HIS A 32 -2.74 -6.27 7.43
CA HIS A 32 -3.82 -5.71 6.62
C HIS A 32 -4.34 -6.72 5.59
N TYR A 33 -3.47 -7.56 5.02
CA TYR A 33 -3.89 -8.63 4.13
C TYR A 33 -4.77 -9.65 4.87
N LYS A 34 -4.32 -10.15 6.02
CA LYS A 34 -5.12 -11.08 6.83
C LYS A 34 -6.48 -10.46 7.17
N LYS A 35 -6.50 -9.19 7.59
CA LYS A 35 -7.74 -8.53 7.99
C LYS A 35 -8.68 -8.31 6.81
N ALA A 36 -8.16 -7.94 5.64
CA ALA A 36 -8.95 -7.81 4.41
C ALA A 36 -9.67 -9.11 4.05
N ILE A 37 -9.00 -10.25 4.14
CA ILE A 37 -9.62 -11.56 3.87
C ILE A 37 -10.69 -11.91 4.91
N GLU A 38 -10.44 -11.65 6.20
CA GLU A 38 -11.43 -11.87 7.27
C GLU A 38 -12.74 -11.09 7.06
N ILE A 39 -12.67 -9.88 6.51
CA ILE A 39 -13.84 -9.03 6.24
C ILE A 39 -14.43 -9.23 4.83
N GLY A 40 -13.94 -10.21 4.08
CA GLY A 40 -14.48 -10.62 2.79
C GLY A 40 -14.06 -9.75 1.60
N CYS A 41 -12.87 -9.16 1.62
CA CYS A 41 -12.23 -8.70 0.39
C CYS A 41 -11.84 -9.91 -0.47
N SER A 42 -12.02 -9.80 -1.79
CA SER A 42 -11.57 -10.84 -2.71
C SER A 42 -10.04 -10.78 -2.90
N PRO A 43 -9.40 -11.90 -3.28
CA PRO A 43 -7.98 -11.90 -3.65
C PRO A 43 -7.64 -10.88 -4.77
N GLU A 44 -8.57 -10.64 -5.70
CA GLU A 44 -8.43 -9.70 -6.80
C GLU A 44 -8.40 -8.25 -6.28
N GLN A 45 -9.26 -7.89 -5.33
CA GLN A 45 -9.22 -6.56 -4.69
C GLN A 45 -7.89 -6.32 -3.97
N ALA A 46 -7.38 -7.34 -3.26
CA ALA A 46 -6.07 -7.25 -2.61
C ALA A 46 -4.94 -7.12 -3.64
N LYS A 47 -5.03 -7.83 -4.77
CA LYS A 47 -4.07 -7.72 -5.88
C LYS A 47 -4.05 -6.30 -6.46
N GLU A 48 -5.20 -5.70 -6.71
CA GLU A 48 -5.28 -4.31 -7.19
C GLU A 48 -4.68 -3.31 -6.19
N ALA A 49 -4.94 -3.49 -4.89
CA ALA A 49 -4.32 -2.67 -3.84
C ALA A 49 -2.79 -2.83 -3.80
N ILE A 50 -2.27 -4.04 -4.03
CA ILE A 50 -0.83 -4.29 -4.12
C ILE A 50 -0.23 -3.55 -5.33
N GLU A 51 -0.86 -3.65 -6.51
CA GLU A 51 -0.39 -2.94 -7.71
C GLU A 51 -0.44 -1.43 -7.54
N LEU A 52 -1.48 -0.88 -6.90
CA LEU A 52 -1.56 0.52 -6.54
C LEU A 52 -0.39 0.93 -5.62
N GLY A 53 -0.09 0.14 -4.59
CA GLY A 53 1.03 0.38 -3.70
C GLY A 53 2.39 0.37 -4.42
N LYS A 54 2.59 -0.56 -5.36
CA LYS A 54 3.81 -0.61 -6.21
C LYS A 54 3.93 0.64 -7.09
N MET A 55 2.84 1.07 -7.71
CA MET A 55 2.81 2.29 -8.51
C MET A 55 3.22 3.51 -7.70
N ILE A 56 2.66 3.67 -6.49
CA ILE A 56 3.01 4.77 -5.58
C ILE A 56 4.49 4.68 -5.18
N LYS A 57 5.00 3.48 -4.86
CA LYS A 57 6.40 3.25 -4.51
C LYS A 57 7.37 3.65 -5.62
N GLN A 58 6.98 3.50 -6.88
CA GLN A 58 7.84 3.82 -8.01
C GLN A 58 8.15 5.31 -8.10
N ARG A 59 7.22 6.19 -7.66
CA ARG A 59 7.42 7.64 -7.74
C ARG A 59 8.65 8.14 -6.97
N PRO A 60 8.81 7.88 -5.65
CA PRO A 60 10.00 8.32 -4.93
C PRO A 60 11.28 7.62 -5.40
N ILE A 61 11.20 6.39 -5.92
CA ILE A 61 12.35 5.70 -6.52
C ILE A 61 12.85 6.45 -7.77
N ASN A 62 11.94 6.83 -8.66
CA ASN A 62 12.31 7.59 -9.86
C ASN A 62 12.87 8.96 -9.47
N ASP A 63 12.19 9.67 -8.57
CA ASP A 63 12.57 11.01 -8.12
C ASP A 63 14.00 11.05 -7.55
N ILE A 64 14.34 10.11 -6.66
CA ILE A 64 15.66 10.07 -6.05
C ILE A 64 16.76 9.68 -7.06
N ASN A 65 16.47 8.77 -7.98
CA ASN A 65 17.42 8.34 -9.01
C ASN A 65 17.70 9.47 -10.02
N GLU A 66 16.64 10.12 -10.53
CA GLU A 66 16.77 11.28 -11.41
C GLU A 66 17.54 12.43 -10.73
N HIS A 67 17.32 12.64 -9.43
CA HIS A 67 18.07 13.64 -8.68
C HIS A 67 19.55 13.24 -8.51
N ALA A 68 19.83 11.97 -8.19
CA ALA A 68 21.19 11.48 -8.07
C ALA A 68 21.99 11.61 -9.37
N GLU A 69 21.36 11.32 -10.53
CA GLU A 69 21.98 11.51 -11.84
C GLU A 69 22.38 12.97 -12.09
N LYS A 70 21.52 13.93 -11.72
CA LYS A 70 21.80 15.37 -11.83
C LYS A 70 22.98 15.84 -10.98
N LEU A 71 23.29 15.16 -9.87
CA LEU A 71 24.39 15.53 -8.99
C LEU A 71 25.77 15.16 -9.56
N ILE A 72 25.81 14.22 -10.52
CA ILE A 72 27.05 13.69 -11.10
C ILE A 72 27.25 14.06 -12.58
N SER A 73 26.27 14.73 -13.19
CA SER A 73 26.32 15.28 -14.57
C SER A 73 26.81 16.72 -14.58
#